data_AF-A0A9X0PMM7-F1
#
_entry.id   AF-A0A9X0PMM7-F1
#
_cell.length_a   1.000
_cell.length_b   1.000
_cell.length_c   1.000
_cell.angle_alpha   90.00
_cell.angle_beta   90.00
_cell.angle_gamma   90.00
#
_symmetry.space_group_name_H-M   'P 1'
#
loop_
_entity.id
_entity.type
_entity.pdbx_description
1 polymer ?
#
loop_
_entity_poly.entity_id
_entity_poly.type
_entity_poly.pdbx_seq_one_letter_code
_entity_poly.pdbx_strand_id
1 'polypeptide(L)'
;MRKITFAEAKRQYPNRFTMEHVPQWAKASHYHTARKEYLHYAPQHGSDREWYENTVFPGEGPEADRNHCFSTPSWPLGHGWLKEPFHMNRDQRAIMA
;
A
#
# COMPACT_ATOMS: atom_id res chain seq x y z
N MET A 1 -10.69 -6.83 21.62
CA MET A 1 -10.20 -6.57 20.24
C MET A 1 -8.82 -7.19 20.13
N ARG A 2 -8.55 -8.02 19.11
CA ARG A 2 -7.26 -8.70 18.94
C ARG A 2 -6.49 -8.01 17.83
N LYS A 3 -5.34 -7.41 18.15
CA LYS A 3 -4.42 -6.90 17.13
C LYS A 3 -3.75 -8.08 16.41
N ILE A 4 -3.81 -8.13 15.08
CA ILE A 4 -3.06 -9.13 14.31
C ILE A 4 -1.58 -8.76 14.34
N THR A 5 -0.70 -9.74 14.28
CA THR A 5 0.74 -9.48 14.20
C THR A 5 1.16 -9.00 12.82
N PHE A 6 2.34 -8.37 12.73
CA PHE A 6 2.91 -7.93 11.45
C PHE A 6 3.04 -9.08 10.43
N ALA A 7 3.47 -10.25 10.88
CA ALA A 7 3.60 -11.43 10.03
C ALA A 7 2.23 -11.94 9.55
N GLU A 8 1.22 -11.97 10.42
CA GLU A 8 -0.15 -12.32 10.05
C GLU A 8 -0.71 -11.32 9.03
N ALA A 9 -0.49 -10.02 9.23
CA ALA A 9 -0.95 -8.96 8.34
C ALA A 9 -0.36 -9.12 6.93
N LYS A 10 0.97 -9.30 6.80
CA LYS A 10 1.60 -9.51 5.49
C LYS A 10 1.05 -10.73 4.75
N ARG A 11 0.72 -11.80 5.48
CA ARG A 11 0.14 -13.02 4.91
C ARG A 11 -1.31 -12.83 4.46
N GLN A 12 -2.12 -12.13 5.26
CA GLN A 12 -3.53 -11.92 4.96
C GLN A 12 -3.77 -10.85 3.88
N TYR A 13 -2.87 -9.88 3.76
CA TYR A 13 -3.01 -8.74 2.85
C TYR A 13 -1.86 -8.72 1.81
N PRO A 14 -1.84 -9.65 0.85
CA PRO A 14 -0.83 -9.68 -0.20
C PRO A 14 -0.97 -8.52 -1.20
N ASN A 15 -2.11 -7.81 -1.19
CA ASN A 15 -2.40 -6.68 -2.07
C ASN A 15 -2.03 -5.32 -1.48
N ARG A 16 -1.40 -5.27 -0.29
CA ARG A 16 -0.84 -4.02 0.26
C ARG A 16 0.08 -3.36 -0.76
N PHE A 17 0.09 -2.04 -0.87
CA PHE A 17 0.96 -1.35 -1.83
C PHE A 17 1.88 -0.36 -1.13
N THR A 18 3.13 -0.80 -0.96
CA THR A 18 4.21 -0.07 -0.30
C THR A 18 5.39 0.04 -1.25
N MET A 19 6.41 0.85 -0.93
CA MET A 19 7.62 0.89 -1.75
C MET A 19 8.40 -0.44 -1.71
N GLU A 20 8.24 -1.24 -0.64
CA GLU A 20 8.85 -2.57 -0.48
C GLU A 20 8.05 -3.70 -1.16
N HIS A 21 6.76 -3.49 -1.39
CA HIS A 21 5.88 -4.48 -1.97
C HIS A 21 4.94 -3.86 -3.01
N VAL A 22 5.23 -4.17 -4.28
CA VAL A 22 4.45 -3.72 -5.43
C VAL A 22 3.53 -4.86 -5.89
N PRO A 23 2.21 -4.82 -5.61
CA PRO A 23 1.30 -5.85 -6.04
C PRO A 23 1.08 -5.82 -7.56
N GLN A 24 0.74 -6.95 -8.16
CA GLN A 24 0.66 -7.07 -9.63
C GLN A 24 -0.38 -6.12 -10.23
N TRP A 25 -1.49 -5.86 -9.53
CA TRP A 25 -2.54 -4.94 -10.00
C TRP A 25 -2.04 -3.50 -10.17
N ALA A 26 -1.05 -3.07 -9.37
CA ALA A 26 -0.53 -1.71 -9.40
C ALA A 26 0.34 -1.43 -10.64
N LYS A 27 0.73 -2.47 -11.38
CA LYS A 27 1.49 -2.34 -12.63
C LYS A 27 0.60 -1.94 -13.82
N ALA A 28 -0.70 -2.20 -13.74
CA ALA A 28 -1.64 -1.77 -14.77
C ALA A 28 -1.84 -0.26 -14.69
N SER A 29 -1.99 0.39 -15.85
CA SER A 29 -2.42 1.78 -15.91
C SER A 29 -3.94 1.86 -15.77
N HIS A 30 -4.41 2.97 -15.23
CA HIS A 30 -5.82 3.32 -15.06
C HIS A 30 -6.10 4.64 -15.77
N TYR A 31 -7.21 4.72 -16.50
CA TYR A 31 -7.61 5.96 -17.17
C TYR A 31 -8.10 6.97 -16.13
N HIS A 32 -7.34 8.06 -15.95
CA HIS A 32 -7.66 9.08 -14.96
C HIS A 32 -8.53 10.19 -15.56
N THR A 33 -9.83 10.14 -15.29
CA THR A 33 -10.84 11.02 -15.90
C THR A 33 -10.53 12.51 -15.79
N ALA A 34 -10.04 12.99 -14.63
CA ALA A 34 -9.77 14.41 -14.43
C ALA A 34 -8.52 14.91 -15.17
N ARG A 35 -7.56 14.02 -15.46
CA ARG A 35 -6.34 14.36 -16.22
C ARG A 35 -6.40 13.93 -17.69
N LYS A 36 -7.41 13.14 -18.07
CA LYS A 36 -7.64 12.60 -19.43
C LYS A 36 -6.43 11.83 -19.98
N GLU A 37 -5.74 11.09 -19.12
CA GLU A 37 -4.54 10.31 -19.46
C GLU A 37 -4.51 8.99 -18.66
N TYR A 38 -3.74 8.00 -19.13
CA TYR A 38 -3.50 6.77 -18.39
C TYR A 38 -2.41 6.98 -17.35
N LEU A 39 -2.71 6.67 -16.08
CA LEU A 39 -1.81 6.86 -14.95
C LEU A 39 -1.70 5.59 -14.12
N HIS A 40 -0.68 5.54 -13.27
CA HIS A 40 -0.45 4.45 -12.34
C HIS A 40 -0.69 4.89 -10.91
N TYR A 41 -1.14 3.96 -10.09
CA TYR A 41 -1.27 4.19 -8.65
C TYR A 41 0.12 4.39 -8.02
N ALA A 42 0.21 5.30 -7.06
CA ALA A 42 1.39 5.45 -6.23
C ALA A 42 1.34 4.52 -5.00
N PRO A 43 2.49 4.06 -4.47
CA PRO A 43 2.56 3.42 -3.17
C PRO A 43 1.93 4.30 -2.08
N GLN A 44 1.31 3.68 -1.07
CA GLN A 44 0.67 4.40 0.03
C GLN A 44 1.62 4.64 1.22
N HIS A 45 2.63 3.80 1.37
CA HIS A 45 3.60 3.85 2.48
C HIS A 45 5.02 3.54 1.97
N GLY A 46 6.02 4.02 2.71
CA GLY A 46 7.43 3.80 2.42
C GLY A 46 7.90 2.38 2.76
N SER A 47 7.26 1.72 3.74
CA SER A 47 7.59 0.33 4.11
C SER A 47 6.36 -0.50 4.46
N ASP A 48 6.52 -1.82 4.47
CA ASP A 48 5.51 -2.73 5.02
C ASP A 48 5.28 -2.48 6.51
N ARG A 49 6.33 -2.13 7.25
CA ARG A 49 6.24 -1.86 8.69
C ARG A 49 5.37 -0.65 8.96
N GLU A 50 5.62 0.43 8.23
CA GLU A 50 4.85 1.67 8.31
C GLU A 50 3.39 1.44 7.91
N TRP A 51 3.13 0.67 6.85
CA TRP A 51 1.77 0.27 6.49
C TRP A 51 1.05 -0.41 7.66
N TYR A 52 1.70 -1.38 8.31
CA TYR A 52 1.12 -2.10 9.45
C TYR A 52 0.86 -1.19 10.65
N GLU A 53 1.73 -0.23 10.92
CA GLU A 53 1.58 0.72 12.02
C GLU A 53 0.45 1.74 11.78
N ASN A 54 0.17 2.07 10.50
CA ASN A 54 -0.86 3.03 10.09
C ASN A 54 -2.17 2.39 9.62
N THR A 55 -2.31 1.07 9.76
CA THR A 55 -3.52 0.34 9.37
C THR A 55 -4.25 -0.21 10.59
N VAL A 56 -5.56 0.02 10.65
CA VAL A 56 -6.51 -0.65 11.54
C VAL A 56 -7.09 -1.84 10.78
N PHE A 57 -6.87 -3.04 11.29
CA PHE A 57 -7.35 -4.28 10.67
C PHE A 57 -8.72 -4.72 11.22
N PRO A 58 -9.47 -5.59 10.50
CA PRO A 58 -10.75 -6.12 10.94
C PRO A 58 -10.69 -6.69 12.37
N GLY A 59 -11.54 -6.17 13.25
CA GLY A 59 -11.61 -6.59 14.66
C GLY A 59 -10.65 -5.85 15.62
N GLU A 60 -9.90 -4.86 15.13
CA GLU A 60 -9.01 -4.03 15.94
C GLU A 60 -9.64 -2.72 16.44
N GLY A 61 -10.61 -2.17 15.70
CA GLY A 61 -11.26 -0.90 16.03
C GLY A 61 -12.53 -0.66 15.20
N PRO A 62 -13.33 0.37 15.54
CA PRO A 62 -14.56 0.70 14.83
C PRO A 62 -14.35 1.21 13.39
N GLU A 63 -13.14 1.64 13.05
CA GLU A 63 -12.79 2.16 11.72
C GLU A 63 -12.68 1.05 10.67
N ALA A 64 -12.46 -0.20 11.11
CA ALA A 64 -12.34 -1.37 10.23
C ALA A 64 -13.53 -2.31 10.41
N ASP A 65 -14.09 -2.79 9.30
CA ASP A 65 -15.18 -3.75 9.30
C ASP A 65 -14.69 -5.15 8.87
N ARG A 66 -15.61 -6.12 8.79
CA ARG A 66 -15.26 -7.51 8.43
C ARG A 66 -14.65 -7.67 7.03
N ASN A 67 -14.88 -6.70 6.14
CA ASN A 67 -14.51 -6.71 4.73
C ASN A 67 -13.42 -5.68 4.40
N HIS A 68 -13.24 -4.64 5.22
CA HIS A 68 -12.37 -3.51 4.92
C HIS A 68 -11.46 -3.15 6.09
N CYS A 69 -10.17 -2.95 5.77
CA CYS A 69 -9.23 -2.26 6.67
C CYS A 69 -9.37 -0.75 6.51
N PHE A 70 -8.99 -0.01 7.54
CA PHE A 70 -8.80 1.44 7.46
C PHE A 70 -7.30 1.76 7.53
N SER A 71 -6.76 2.46 6.54
CA SER A 71 -5.35 2.86 6.54
C SER A 71 -5.21 4.33 6.20
N THR A 72 -4.31 5.01 6.91
CA THR A 72 -3.94 6.40 6.65
C THR A 72 -2.64 6.45 5.84
N PRO A 73 -2.66 6.89 4.57
CA PRO A 73 -1.45 6.95 3.75
C PRO A 73 -0.39 7.89 4.34
N SER A 74 0.87 7.57 4.08
CA SER A 74 2.01 8.35 4.56
C SER A 74 2.26 9.54 3.65
N TRP A 75 2.19 10.79 4.13
CA TRP A 75 2.48 11.94 3.27
C TRP A 75 3.97 12.00 2.90
N PRO A 76 4.35 12.25 1.62
CA PRO A 76 3.51 12.61 0.46
C PRO A 76 3.00 11.41 -0.37
N LEU A 77 3.30 10.16 0.04
CA LEU A 77 2.82 8.93 -0.58
C LEU A 77 1.28 8.79 -0.47
N GLY A 78 0.69 7.95 -1.33
CA GLY A 78 -0.75 7.69 -1.37
C GLY A 78 -1.66 8.83 -1.87
N HIS A 79 -1.13 10.04 -2.10
CA HIS A 79 -1.90 11.20 -2.57
C HIS A 79 -1.68 11.53 -4.05
N GLY A 80 -0.84 10.77 -4.75
CA GLY A 80 -0.42 11.06 -6.13
C GLY A 80 -0.77 9.97 -7.15
N TRP A 81 -0.69 10.35 -8.41
CA TRP A 81 -0.72 9.47 -9.57
C TRP A 81 0.62 9.55 -10.29
N LEU A 82 1.13 8.42 -10.75
CA LEU A 82 2.40 8.31 -11.45
C LEU A 82 2.18 8.24 -12.96
N LYS A 83 3.12 8.81 -13.73
CA LYS A 83 3.13 8.67 -15.20
C LYS A 83 3.61 7.30 -15.67
N GLU A 84 4.35 6.60 -14.83
CA GLU A 84 4.91 5.28 -15.07
C GLU A 84 4.65 4.38 -13.85
N PRO A 85 4.58 3.05 -14.01
CA PRO A 85 4.35 2.15 -12.89
C PRO A 85 5.51 2.23 -11.90
N PHE A 86 5.20 2.20 -10.61
CA PHE A 86 6.24 2.13 -9.59
C PHE A 86 6.93 0.76 -9.65
N HIS A 87 8.26 0.77 -9.73
CA HIS A 87 9.08 -0.42 -9.66
C HIS A 87 9.93 -0.35 -8.40
N MET A 88 9.90 -1.40 -7.57
CA MET A 88 10.90 -1.56 -6.54
C MET A 88 12.23 -1.91 -7.22
N ASN A 89 13.18 -0.98 -7.25
CA ASN A 89 14.48 -1.23 -7.85
C ASN A 89 15.25 -2.25 -7.02
N ARG A 90 15.93 -3.16 -7.73
CA ARG A 90 16.67 -4.29 -7.12
C ARG A 90 17.79 -3.80 -6.18
N ASP A 91 18.36 -2.63 -6.46
CA ASP A 91 19.44 -2.02 -5.67
C ASP A 91 18.95 -1.39 -4.36
N GLN A 92 17.68 -1.01 -4.26
CA GLN A 92 17.10 -0.48 -3.02
C GLN A 92 16.85 -1.57 -1.96
N ARG A 93 16.72 -2.83 -2.39
CA ARG A 93 16.63 -3.98 -1.47
C ARG A 93 17.92 -4.25 -0.69
N ALA A 94 19.07 -3.87 -1.24
CA ALA A 94 20.38 -4.11 -0.61
C ALA A 94 20.73 -3.09 0.49
N ILE A 95 20.00 -1.97 0.56
CA ILE A 95 20.27 -0.88 1.51
C ILE A 95 19.37 -0.97 2.76
N MET A 96 18.31 -1.79 2.71
CA MET A 96 17.32 -1.94 3.80
C MET A 96 17.36 -3.32 4.49
N ALA A 97 18.40 -4.13 4.21
CA ALA A 97 18.64 -5.42 4.86
C ALA A 97 19.78 -5.29 5.89
#